data_AF-A0A957WXJ6-F1
#
_entry.id   AF-A0A957WXJ6-F1
#
_cell.length_a   1.000
_cell.length_b   1.000
_cell.length_c   1.000
_cell.angle_alpha   90.00
_cell.angle_beta   90.00
_cell.angle_gamma   90.00
#
_symmetry.space_group_name_H-M   'P 1'
#
loop_
_entity.id
_entity.type
_entity.pdbx_description
1 polymer ?
#
loop_
_entity_poly.entity_id
_entity_poly.type
_entity_poly.pdbx_seq_one_letter_code
_entity_poly.pdbx_strand_id
1 'polypeptide(L)'
;PNCHERQILTAPAALRTQWRLPRWFYPEAGRPPLTYHTDPTRWRVDGDHAYLQSAARGQEFVLDTTYYPEALPWIRALLGI
;
A
#
# COMPACT_ATOMS: atom_id res chain seq x y z
N PRO A 1 -10.39 -18.39 6.96
CA PRO A 1 -9.58 -17.34 7.63
C PRO A 1 -10.47 -16.14 7.96
N ASN A 2 -10.59 -15.77 9.23
CA ASN A 2 -11.40 -14.64 9.68
C ASN A 2 -10.55 -13.36 9.58
N CYS A 3 -10.41 -12.82 8.37
CA CYS A 3 -9.62 -11.63 8.10
C CYS A 3 -10.59 -10.45 7.97
N HIS A 4 -10.43 -9.42 8.81
CA HIS A 4 -11.28 -8.23 8.71
C HIS A 4 -11.03 -7.52 7.39
N GLU A 5 -12.09 -7.03 6.74
CA GLU A 5 -11.99 -6.37 5.43
C GLU A 5 -10.97 -5.23 5.39
N ARG A 6 -10.84 -4.48 6.50
CA ARG A 6 -9.86 -3.38 6.64
C ARG A 6 -8.40 -3.83 6.62
N GLN A 7 -8.13 -5.12 6.86
CA GLN A 7 -6.80 -5.72 6.89
C GLN A 7 -6.43 -6.42 5.57
N ILE A 8 -7.33 -6.37 4.58
CA ILE A 8 -7.10 -6.95 3.26
C ILE A 8 -6.62 -5.86 2.31
N LEU A 9 -5.39 -6.01 1.83
CA LEU A 9 -4.83 -5.09 0.82
C LEU A 9 -5.10 -5.56 -0.61
N THR A 10 -5.47 -6.83 -0.84
CA THR A 10 -5.81 -7.32 -2.18
C THR A 10 -6.99 -6.53 -2.76
N ALA A 11 -6.84 -6.03 -3.98
CA ALA A 11 -7.92 -5.34 -4.67
C ALA A 11 -9.12 -6.30 -4.90
N PRO A 12 -10.37 -5.81 -4.87
CA PRO A 12 -11.54 -6.65 -5.10
C PRO A 12 -11.45 -7.41 -6.42
N ALA A 13 -11.73 -8.71 -6.40
CA ALA A 13 -11.68 -9.62 -7.55
C ALA A 13 -10.32 -9.66 -8.30
N ALA A 14 -9.23 -9.31 -7.61
CA ALA A 14 -7.89 -9.22 -8.19
C ALA A 14 -6.95 -10.35 -7.72
N LEU A 15 -5.80 -10.49 -8.39
CA LEU A 15 -4.75 -11.41 -7.95
C LEU A 15 -4.14 -10.94 -6.61
N ARG A 16 -3.55 -11.86 -5.82
CA ARG A 16 -2.92 -11.53 -4.52
C ARG A 16 -1.77 -10.52 -4.64
N THR A 17 -1.19 -10.36 -5.82
CA THR A 17 -0.15 -9.37 -6.13
C THR A 17 -0.72 -8.01 -6.51
N GLN A 18 -2.04 -7.88 -6.67
CA GLN A 18 -2.69 -6.62 -7.05
C GLN A 18 -3.33 -6.03 -5.80
N TRP A 19 -2.68 -5.03 -5.24
CA TRP A 19 -3.09 -4.38 -4.01
C TRP A 19 -3.85 -3.09 -4.29
N ARG A 20 -4.83 -2.79 -3.44
CA ARG A 20 -5.52 -1.50 -3.33
C ARG A 20 -5.16 -0.89 -1.98
N LEU A 21 -4.37 0.17 -2.03
CA LEU A 21 -3.86 0.91 -0.89
C LEU A 21 -4.58 2.27 -0.80
N PRO A 22 -4.57 2.93 0.36
CA PRO A 22 -4.90 4.34 0.44
C PRO A 22 -4.10 5.17 -0.57
N ARG A 23 -4.70 6.22 -1.16
CA ARG A 23 -4.05 7.10 -2.15
C ARG A 23 -2.65 7.56 -1.73
N TRP A 24 -2.48 7.90 -0.45
CA TRP A 24 -1.23 8.45 0.07
C TRP A 24 -0.03 7.48 0.01
N PHE A 25 -0.25 6.17 -0.25
CA PHE A 25 0.85 5.23 -0.51
C PHE A 25 1.55 5.48 -1.85
N TYR A 26 0.91 6.18 -2.79
CA TYR A 26 1.52 6.45 -4.09
C TYR A 26 2.78 7.31 -3.92
N PRO A 27 3.93 6.94 -4.53
CA PRO A 27 5.17 7.70 -4.44
C PRO A 27 5.09 8.95 -5.33
N GLU A 28 4.39 9.98 -4.87
CA GLU A 28 4.42 11.31 -5.48
C GLU A 28 5.85 11.88 -5.47
N ALA A 29 6.10 12.91 -6.29
CA ALA A 29 7.43 13.48 -6.47
C ALA A 29 8.12 13.79 -5.14
N GLY A 30 9.29 13.19 -4.92
CA GLY A 30 10.10 13.38 -3.71
C GLY A 30 9.80 12.41 -2.56
N ARG A 31 8.84 11.48 -2.70
CA ARG A 31 8.60 10.42 -1.69
C ARG A 31 9.16 9.08 -2.17
N PRO A 32 9.97 8.37 -1.35
CA PRO A 32 10.50 7.06 -1.72
C PRO A 32 9.39 6.00 -1.73
N PRO A 33 9.28 5.19 -2.79
CA PRO A 33 8.27 4.14 -2.83
C PRO A 33 8.52 3.05 -1.81
N LEU A 34 7.50 2.21 -1.60
CA LEU A 34 7.60 0.97 -0.86
C LEU A 34 8.81 0.13 -1.37
N THR A 35 9.61 -0.46 -0.47
CA THR A 35 10.82 -1.20 -0.88
C THR A 35 10.51 -2.24 -1.97
N TYR A 36 11.42 -2.39 -2.94
CA TYR A 36 11.27 -3.20 -4.16
C TYR A 36 10.22 -2.70 -5.19
N HIS A 37 9.59 -1.55 -4.99
CA HIS A 37 8.56 -1.00 -5.89
C HIS A 37 8.95 0.36 -6.49
N THR A 38 10.22 0.52 -6.90
CA THR A 38 10.73 1.74 -7.54
C THR A 38 10.26 1.93 -8.98
N ASP A 39 9.78 0.86 -9.63
CA ASP A 39 9.24 0.90 -10.98
C ASP A 39 7.85 1.57 -10.99
N PRO A 40 7.69 2.76 -11.60
CA PRO A 40 6.43 3.50 -11.60
C PRO A 40 5.32 2.77 -12.37
N THR A 41 5.66 1.86 -13.31
CA THR A 41 4.65 1.12 -14.08
C THR A 41 3.84 0.13 -13.23
N ARG A 42 4.33 -0.20 -12.03
CA ARG A 42 3.64 -1.02 -11.04
C ARG A 42 2.59 -0.26 -10.23
N TRP A 43 2.55 1.06 -10.37
CA TRP A 43 1.68 1.93 -9.62
C TRP A 43 0.63 2.57 -10.52
N ARG A 44 -0.58 2.74 -9.98
CA ARG A 44 -1.66 3.51 -10.62
C ARG A 44 -2.45 4.21 -9.53
N VAL A 45 -2.92 5.43 -9.80
CA VAL A 45 -3.84 6.15 -8.91
C VAL A 45 -5.22 6.20 -9.55
N ASP A 46 -6.25 5.99 -8.74
CA ASP A 46 -7.65 6.05 -9.17
C ASP A 46 -8.54 6.46 -7.99
N GLY A 47 -9.11 7.68 -8.07
CA GLY A 47 -9.83 8.32 -6.97
C GLY A 47 -9.00 8.39 -5.68
N ASP A 48 -9.55 7.84 -4.60
CA ASP A 48 -8.95 7.82 -3.25
C ASP A 48 -8.01 6.63 -3.00
N HIS A 49 -7.65 5.89 -4.05
CA HIS A 49 -6.82 4.69 -3.93
C HIS A 49 -5.57 4.74 -4.80
N ALA A 50 -4.52 4.11 -4.27
CA ALA A 50 -3.33 3.73 -5.01
C ALA A 50 -3.39 2.22 -5.28
N TYR A 51 -3.15 1.80 -6.51
CA TYR A 51 -3.08 0.41 -6.92
C TYR A 51 -1.62 0.05 -7.14
N LEU A 52 -1.20 -1.08 -6.58
CA LEU A 52 0.17 -1.56 -6.63
C LEU A 52 0.21 -3.00 -7.13
N GLN A 53 1.06 -3.27 -8.11
CA GLN A 53 1.48 -4.63 -8.45
C GLN A 53 2.68 -5.04 -7.57
N SER A 54 2.39 -5.74 -6.47
CA SER A 54 3.37 -6.15 -5.48
C SER A 54 4.39 -7.13 -6.07
N ALA A 55 5.64 -7.03 -5.61
CA ALA A 55 6.67 -8.01 -5.91
C ALA A 55 6.33 -9.37 -5.27
N ALA A 56 6.75 -10.47 -5.91
CA ALA A 56 6.63 -11.81 -5.34
C ALA A 56 7.79 -12.19 -4.40
N ARG A 57 8.85 -11.36 -4.36
CA ARG A 57 10.09 -11.60 -3.63
C ARG A 57 10.09 -10.81 -2.33
N GLY A 58 10.39 -11.49 -1.21
CA GLY A 58 10.35 -10.92 0.13
C GLY A 58 8.94 -10.97 0.71
N GLN A 59 8.81 -11.43 1.96
CA GLN A 59 7.52 -11.44 2.66
C GLN A 59 7.17 -10.07 3.25
N GLU A 60 8.13 -9.14 3.27
CA GLU A 60 8.01 -7.85 3.95
C GLU A 60 8.47 -6.72 3.03
N PHE A 61 7.73 -5.62 3.08
CA PHE A 61 8.06 -4.39 2.38
C PHE A 61 8.01 -3.23 3.37
N VAL A 62 8.92 -2.28 3.21
CA VAL A 62 9.11 -1.16 4.14
C VAL A 62 8.68 0.13 3.45
N LEU A 63 7.93 0.96 4.19
CA LEU A 63 7.60 2.33 3.83
C LEU A 63 8.27 3.26 4.85
N ASP A 64 9.03 4.25 4.39
CA ASP A 64 9.66 5.22 5.28
C ASP A 64 8.62 6.26 5.76
N THR A 65 8.11 6.07 6.97
CA THR A 65 7.04 6.90 7.54
C THR A 65 7.44 8.35 7.77
N THR A 66 8.73 8.70 7.68
CA THR A 66 9.21 10.09 7.67
C THR A 66 8.64 10.88 6.47
N TYR A 67 8.42 10.20 5.33
CA TYR A 67 7.87 10.78 4.11
C TYR A 67 6.35 10.59 3.97
N TYR A 68 5.75 9.77 4.84
CA TYR A 68 4.34 9.38 4.82
C TYR A 68 3.72 9.52 6.22
N PRO A 69 3.51 10.75 6.71
CA PRO A 69 2.93 10.99 8.04
C PRO A 69 1.53 10.38 8.22
N GLU A 70 0.80 10.13 7.12
CA GLU A 70 -0.51 9.49 7.09
C GLU A 70 -0.48 8.02 7.57
N ALA A 71 0.71 7.40 7.58
CA ALA A 71 0.87 6.01 7.98
C ALA A 71 0.48 5.77 9.45
N LEU A 72 0.85 6.67 10.37
CA LEU A 72 0.55 6.52 11.80
C LEU A 72 -0.96 6.50 12.12
N PRO A 73 -1.76 7.51 11.72
CA PRO A 73 -3.20 7.47 11.96
C PRO A 73 -3.88 6.28 11.26
N TRP A 74 -3.40 5.88 10.08
CA TRP A 74 -3.91 4.69 9.39
C TRP A 74 -3.65 3.39 10.16
N ILE A 75 -2.43 3.17 10.64
CA ILE A 75 -2.08 1.99 11.45
C ILE A 75 -2.92 1.95 12.74
N ARG A 76 -3.11 3.09 13.41
CA ARG A 76 -3.98 3.19 14.59
C ARG A 76 -5.41 2.75 14.29
N ALA A 77 -5.98 3.23 13.18
CA ALA A 77 -7.31 2.83 12.72
C ALA A 77 -7.41 1.33 12.36
N LEU A 78 -6.35 0.73 11.82
CA LEU A 78 -6.29 -0.70 11.54
C LEU A 78 -6.24 -1.56 12.80
N LEU A 79 -5.51 -1.10 13.81
CA LEU A 79 -5.35 -1.77 15.11
C LEU A 79 -6.53 -1.50 16.07
N GLY A 80 -7.33 -0.47 15.79
CA GLY A 80 -8.45 -0.07 16.64
C GLY A 80 -8.01 0.63 17.94
N ILE A 81 -6.89 1.36 17.90
CA ILE A 81 -6.30 2.08 19.04
C ILE A 81 -6.22 3.58 18.82
#